data_AF-A0A2X1XYW5-F1
#
_entry.id   AF-A0A2X1XYW5-F1
#
_cell.length_a   1.000
_cell.length_b   1.000
_cell.length_c   1.000
_cell.angle_alpha   90.00
_cell.angle_beta   90.00
_cell.angle_gamma   90.00
#
_symmetry.space_group_name_H-M   'P 1'
#
loop_
_entity.id
_entity.type
_entity.pdbx_description
1 polymer ?
#
loop_
_entity_poly.entity_id
_entity_poly.type
_entity_poly.pdbx_seq_one_letter_code
_entity_poly.pdbx_strand_id
1 'polypeptide(L)'
;MGKKSKRIRNNTSPKNNVKKVKTPLKKEELVISMSYKNWIRGYRGKDITTYTETEEEFVNNLMYIIYTLIPYVYKNWGQRMPHCHSINEENGKEAQGKYIEVIKNIHPELLNLSEIKSEADKSKNNIDRIEYGTGQLEDLELYQLGLNGSVRVICGKVGNTLYPLLIDHHHLGYDSQKYNQRDTNNFDYCPISCGLTK
;
A
#
# COMPACT_ATOMS: atom_id res chain seq x y z
N MET A 1 -35.86 48.52 -51.15
CA MET A 1 -36.05 48.51 -49.68
C MET A 1 -35.31 47.32 -49.09
N GLY A 2 -34.13 47.53 -48.47
CA GLY A 2 -33.36 46.45 -47.84
C GLY A 2 -33.55 46.43 -46.32
N LYS A 3 -34.12 45.36 -45.75
CA LYS A 3 -34.25 45.19 -44.30
C LYS A 3 -32.87 44.96 -43.67
N LYS A 4 -32.42 45.90 -42.83
CA LYS A 4 -31.22 45.72 -41.98
C LYS A 4 -31.48 44.63 -40.93
N SER A 5 -30.61 43.62 -40.87
CA SER A 5 -30.68 42.62 -39.81
C SER A 5 -30.28 43.23 -38.46
N LYS A 6 -31.11 43.03 -37.43
CA LYS A 6 -30.77 43.40 -36.05
C LYS A 6 -29.78 42.37 -35.50
N ARG A 7 -28.58 42.82 -35.16
CA ARG A 7 -27.55 42.00 -34.53
C ARG A 7 -27.95 41.71 -33.08
N ILE A 8 -28.26 40.45 -32.78
CA ILE A 8 -28.60 40.00 -31.43
C ILE A 8 -27.34 40.10 -30.56
N ARG A 9 -27.39 40.91 -29.49
CA ARG A 9 -26.31 40.98 -28.50
C ARG A 9 -26.53 39.89 -27.46
N ASN A 10 -25.62 38.92 -27.44
CA ASN A 10 -25.60 37.88 -26.42
C ASN A 10 -24.92 38.47 -25.17
N ASN A 11 -25.69 38.81 -24.14
CA ASN A 11 -25.19 39.44 -22.90
C ASN A 11 -24.70 38.43 -21.85
N THR A 12 -24.71 37.13 -22.15
CA THR A 12 -24.20 36.10 -21.26
C THR A 12 -22.73 35.82 -21.60
N SER A 13 -21.83 36.37 -20.81
CA SER A 13 -20.44 35.89 -20.78
C SER A 13 -20.42 34.46 -20.21
N PRO A 14 -19.55 33.57 -20.72
CA PRO A 14 -19.35 32.25 -20.11
C PRO A 14 -18.94 32.46 -18.66
N LYS A 15 -19.62 31.80 -17.72
CA LYS A 15 -19.13 31.72 -16.34
C LYS A 15 -17.74 31.09 -16.40
N ASN A 16 -16.76 31.77 -15.83
CA ASN A 16 -15.34 31.39 -15.82
C ASN A 16 -15.16 29.87 -15.75
N ASN A 17 -14.28 29.33 -16.60
CA ASN A 17 -13.83 27.95 -16.50
C ASN A 17 -13.56 27.63 -15.02
N VAL A 18 -14.24 26.62 -14.48
CA VAL A 18 -13.98 26.09 -13.16
C VAL A 18 -12.52 25.67 -13.17
N LYS A 19 -11.64 26.52 -12.63
CA LYS A 19 -10.27 26.11 -12.33
C LYS A 19 -10.45 24.99 -11.32
N LYS A 20 -10.20 23.74 -11.73
CA LYS A 20 -9.94 22.66 -10.76
C LYS A 20 -8.82 23.20 -9.89
N VAL A 21 -9.17 23.67 -8.70
CA VAL A 21 -8.20 23.83 -7.64
C VAL A 21 -7.81 22.40 -7.31
N LYS A 22 -6.86 21.84 -8.06
CA LYS A 22 -6.01 20.79 -7.52
C LYS A 22 -5.26 21.53 -6.42
N THR A 23 -5.83 21.62 -5.22
CA THR A 23 -5.03 21.93 -4.05
C THR A 23 -3.95 20.87 -4.08
N PRO A 24 -2.67 21.22 -4.33
CA PRO A 24 -1.62 20.23 -4.19
C PRO A 24 -1.72 19.77 -2.73
N LEU A 25 -1.80 18.47 -2.49
CA LEU A 25 -1.51 17.93 -1.16
C LEU A 25 -0.23 18.61 -0.70
N LYS A 26 -0.25 19.20 0.49
CA LYS A 26 0.95 19.91 0.98
C LYS A 26 2.08 18.90 1.01
N LYS A 27 3.30 19.33 0.67
CA LYS A 27 4.46 18.43 0.51
C LYS A 27 4.74 17.62 1.79
N GLU A 28 4.23 18.05 2.95
CA GLU A 28 4.34 17.37 4.24
C GLU A 28 3.20 16.38 4.59
N GLU A 29 2.13 16.30 3.79
CA GLU A 29 0.98 15.43 4.09
C GLU A 29 1.27 13.97 3.73
N LEU A 30 0.96 13.06 4.66
CA LEU A 30 0.99 11.62 4.40
C LEU A 30 0.05 11.28 3.25
N VAL A 31 0.49 10.40 2.36
CA VAL A 31 -0.38 9.74 1.39
C VAL A 31 -0.30 8.23 1.61
N ILE A 32 -1.43 7.55 1.77
CA ILE A 32 -1.51 6.09 1.72
C ILE A 32 -2.10 5.74 0.35
N SER A 33 -1.24 5.29 -0.56
CA SER A 33 -1.64 4.99 -1.94
C SER A 33 -2.08 3.54 -2.08
N MET A 34 -3.38 3.33 -2.21
CA MET A 34 -3.98 2.02 -2.50
C MET A 34 -3.89 1.63 -3.98
N SER A 35 -3.15 2.39 -4.80
CA SER A 35 -3.03 2.17 -6.26
C SER A 35 -2.29 0.88 -6.62
N TYR A 36 -1.46 0.38 -5.70
CA TYR A 36 -0.72 -0.84 -5.92
C TYR A 36 -1.65 -2.04 -5.78
N LYS A 37 -1.68 -2.96 -6.76
CA LYS A 37 -2.77 -3.96 -6.91
C LYS A 37 -2.58 -5.28 -6.16
N ASN A 38 -1.39 -5.54 -5.64
CA ASN A 38 -1.02 -6.86 -5.14
C ASN A 38 -1.04 -7.00 -3.60
N TRP A 39 -1.31 -5.94 -2.86
CA TRP A 39 -1.19 -5.91 -1.39
C TRP A 39 -2.17 -6.78 -0.61
N ILE A 40 -3.17 -7.35 -1.28
CA ILE A 40 -4.11 -8.33 -0.72
C ILE A 40 -3.90 -9.73 -1.30
N ARG A 41 -2.80 -10.01 -2.00
CA ARG A 41 -2.54 -11.36 -2.54
C ARG A 41 -2.11 -12.32 -1.42
N GLY A 42 -2.43 -13.60 -1.63
CA GLY A 42 -2.09 -14.67 -0.70
C GLY A 42 -0.65 -15.14 -0.83
N TYR A 43 0.02 -15.33 0.30
CA TYR A 43 1.30 -16.02 0.42
C TYR A 43 1.25 -17.00 1.57
N ARG A 44 1.83 -18.18 1.39
CA ARG A 44 2.04 -19.16 2.46
C ARG A 44 3.51 -19.57 2.48
N GLY A 45 4.23 -19.04 3.45
CA GLY A 45 5.58 -19.46 3.79
C GLY A 45 5.59 -20.34 5.04
N LYS A 46 6.79 -20.70 5.47
CA LYS A 46 6.99 -21.49 6.70
C LYS A 46 6.71 -20.67 7.96
N ASP A 47 7.20 -19.44 7.99
CA ASP A 47 7.20 -18.59 9.20
C ASP A 47 6.14 -17.48 9.14
N ILE A 48 5.52 -17.27 7.98
CA ILE A 48 4.52 -16.22 7.76
C ILE A 48 3.52 -16.63 6.68
N THR A 49 2.26 -16.26 6.88
CA THR A 49 1.17 -16.43 5.92
C THR A 49 0.33 -15.17 5.85
N THR A 50 -0.18 -14.83 4.66
CA THR A 50 -1.22 -13.80 4.48
C THR A 50 -2.62 -14.41 4.34
N TYR A 51 -2.75 -15.71 4.58
CA TYR A 51 -4.03 -16.42 4.56
C TYR A 51 -4.76 -16.19 5.87
N THR A 52 -6.09 -16.23 5.82
CA THR A 52 -6.95 -16.27 7.01
C THR A 52 -7.59 -17.64 7.14
N GLU A 53 -8.17 -17.94 8.30
CA GLU A 53 -8.87 -19.22 8.49
C GLU A 53 -10.12 -19.26 7.63
N THR A 54 -10.82 -18.13 7.50
CA THR A 54 -12.08 -18.04 6.74
C THR A 54 -12.16 -16.78 5.90
N GLU A 55 -13.09 -16.77 4.94
CA GLU A 55 -13.47 -15.57 4.18
C GLU A 55 -13.95 -14.45 5.11
N GLU A 56 -14.75 -14.79 6.12
CA GLU A 56 -15.28 -13.84 7.09
C GLU A 56 -14.17 -13.13 7.85
N GLU A 57 -13.14 -13.86 8.29
CA GLU A 57 -11.98 -13.27 8.95
C GLU A 57 -11.24 -12.28 8.02
N PHE A 58 -11.06 -12.64 6.74
CA PHE A 58 -10.47 -11.72 5.77
C PHE A 58 -11.30 -10.45 5.59
N VAL A 59 -12.62 -10.57 5.40
CA VAL A 59 -13.51 -9.43 5.21
C VAL A 59 -13.50 -8.52 6.43
N ASN A 60 -13.56 -9.09 7.63
CA ASN A 60 -13.49 -8.33 8.87
C ASN A 60 -12.17 -7.57 9.01
N ASN A 61 -11.05 -8.21 8.69
CA ASN A 61 -9.73 -7.59 8.70
C ASN A 61 -9.61 -6.47 7.65
N LEU A 62 -10.13 -6.68 6.44
CA LEU A 62 -10.13 -5.67 5.39
C LEU A 62 -10.99 -4.46 5.78
N MET A 63 -12.19 -4.70 6.32
CA MET A 63 -13.07 -3.64 6.81
C MET A 63 -12.41 -2.84 7.93
N TYR A 64 -11.75 -3.53 8.87
CA TYR A 64 -10.97 -2.86 9.91
C TYR A 64 -9.86 -1.96 9.32
N ILE A 65 -9.12 -2.44 8.31
CA ILE A 65 -8.07 -1.66 7.65
C ILE A 65 -8.64 -0.36 7.05
N ILE A 66 -9.72 -0.49 6.27
CA ILE A 66 -10.30 0.62 5.50
C ILE A 66 -11.05 1.61 6.41
N TYR A 67 -11.86 1.12 7.35
CA TYR A 67 -12.75 1.98 8.15
C TYR A 67 -12.13 2.46 9.45
N THR A 68 -11.13 1.75 9.98
CA THR A 68 -10.56 2.06 11.30
C THR A 68 -9.10 2.46 11.21
N LEU A 69 -8.25 1.57 10.70
CA LEU A 69 -6.79 1.77 10.72
C LEU A 69 -6.37 2.97 9.88
N ILE A 70 -6.71 2.99 8.59
CA ILE A 70 -6.30 4.05 7.67
C ILE A 70 -6.78 5.44 8.15
N PRO A 71 -8.06 5.64 8.50
CA PRO A 71 -8.52 6.91 9.06
C PRO A 71 -7.80 7.31 10.34
N TYR A 72 -7.52 6.37 11.23
CA TYR A 72 -6.75 6.65 12.46
C TYR A 72 -5.33 7.11 12.14
N VAL A 73 -4.64 6.45 11.21
CA VAL A 73 -3.28 6.82 10.78
C VAL A 73 -3.27 8.24 10.21
N TYR A 74 -4.20 8.57 9.31
CA TYR A 74 -4.30 9.92 8.76
C TYR A 74 -4.53 10.97 9.85
N LYS A 75 -5.43 10.71 10.80
CA LYS A 75 -5.76 11.64 11.88
C LYS A 75 -4.61 11.91 12.83
N ASN A 76 -3.77 10.90 13.09
CA ASN A 76 -2.74 10.94 14.12
C ASN A 76 -1.31 10.95 13.55
N TRP A 77 -1.16 11.12 12.23
CA TRP A 77 0.15 11.14 11.60
C TRP A 77 1.05 12.23 12.20
N GLY A 78 2.32 11.89 12.43
CA GLY A 78 3.29 12.75 13.13
C GLY A 78 3.23 12.68 14.66
N GLN A 79 2.23 12.01 15.24
CA GLN A 79 2.20 11.68 16.66
C GLN A 79 2.86 10.32 16.91
N ARG A 80 3.25 10.05 18.17
CA ARG A 80 3.80 8.74 18.55
C ARG A 80 2.71 7.66 18.44
N MET A 81 2.90 6.74 17.50
CA MET A 81 2.02 5.59 17.28
C MET A 81 2.83 4.29 17.41
N PRO A 82 2.73 3.56 18.53
CA PRO A 82 3.62 2.42 18.84
C PRO A 82 3.60 1.28 17.83
N HIS A 83 2.54 1.16 17.02
CA HIS A 83 2.36 0.11 16.03
C HIS A 83 2.35 0.67 14.59
N CYS A 84 2.69 1.95 14.42
CA CYS A 84 2.85 2.58 13.12
C CYS A 84 4.23 3.21 13.04
N HIS A 85 5.22 2.41 12.63
CA HIS A 85 6.62 2.80 12.65
C HIS A 85 7.42 2.04 11.58
N SER A 86 8.66 2.47 11.37
CA SER A 86 9.59 1.77 10.49
C SER A 86 9.95 0.41 11.08
N ILE A 87 10.03 -0.62 10.23
CA ILE A 87 10.42 -1.97 10.64
C ILE A 87 11.94 -2.09 10.79
N ASN A 88 12.72 -1.11 10.32
CA ASN A 88 14.19 -1.09 10.39
C ASN A 88 14.75 -0.82 11.80
N GLU A 89 13.91 -0.70 12.82
CA GLU A 89 14.35 -0.55 14.21
C GLU A 89 15.09 -1.81 14.69
N GLU A 90 15.96 -1.67 15.71
CA GLU A 90 16.94 -2.69 16.15
C GLU A 90 16.34 -4.09 16.40
N ASN A 91 15.06 -4.15 16.83
CA ASN A 91 14.30 -5.38 17.10
C ASN A 91 13.48 -5.90 15.91
N GLY A 92 13.51 -5.22 14.76
CA GLY A 92 12.66 -5.48 13.61
C GLY A 92 13.34 -6.24 12.47
N LYS A 93 14.64 -6.55 12.55
CA LYS A 93 15.38 -7.24 11.48
C LYS A 93 14.79 -8.60 11.10
N GLU A 94 14.33 -9.37 12.09
CA GLU A 94 13.69 -10.66 11.84
C GLU A 94 12.35 -10.48 11.12
N ALA A 95 11.50 -9.58 11.65
CA ALA A 95 10.24 -9.21 11.02
C ALA A 95 10.45 -8.71 9.58
N GLN A 96 11.46 -7.88 9.37
CA GLN A 96 11.85 -7.36 8.08
C GLN A 96 12.18 -8.50 7.11
N GLY A 97 12.97 -9.50 7.55
CA GLY A 97 13.31 -10.67 6.75
C GLY A 97 12.07 -11.44 6.31
N LYS A 98 11.15 -11.73 7.24
CA LYS A 98 9.87 -12.40 6.95
C LYS A 98 9.04 -11.61 5.94
N TYR A 99 8.86 -10.30 6.15
CA TYR A 99 8.09 -9.47 5.22
C TYR A 99 8.74 -9.34 3.85
N ILE A 100 10.08 -9.22 3.78
CA ILE A 100 10.80 -9.19 2.50
C ILE A 100 10.56 -10.50 1.74
N GLU A 101 10.61 -11.66 2.40
CA GLU A 101 10.31 -12.96 1.77
C GLU A 101 8.92 -12.96 1.12
N VAL A 102 7.89 -12.51 1.85
CA VAL A 102 6.53 -12.39 1.30
C VAL A 102 6.50 -11.41 0.12
N ILE A 103 7.12 -10.23 0.27
CA ILE A 103 7.12 -9.19 -0.76
C ILE A 103 7.76 -9.70 -2.05
N LYS A 104 8.87 -10.43 -1.96
CA LYS A 104 9.56 -11.02 -3.13
C LYS A 104 8.66 -11.98 -3.92
N ASN A 105 7.78 -12.70 -3.23
CA ASN A 105 6.86 -13.66 -3.86
C ASN A 105 5.59 -13.01 -4.41
N ILE A 106 5.02 -12.05 -3.68
CA ILE A 106 3.78 -11.38 -4.08
C ILE A 106 4.02 -10.33 -5.18
N HIS A 107 5.22 -9.72 -5.18
CA HIS A 107 5.59 -8.57 -6.00
C HIS A 107 6.87 -8.81 -6.83
N PRO A 108 6.90 -9.80 -7.72
CA PRO A 108 8.06 -10.05 -8.56
C PRO A 108 8.45 -8.85 -9.43
N GLU A 109 7.50 -7.96 -9.75
CA GLU A 109 7.79 -6.72 -10.49
C GLU A 109 8.71 -5.75 -9.73
N LEU A 110 8.74 -5.81 -8.40
CA LEU A 110 9.62 -4.97 -7.59
C LEU A 110 11.06 -5.50 -7.55
N LEU A 111 11.25 -6.80 -7.84
CA LEU A 111 12.58 -7.42 -7.95
C LEU A 111 13.28 -7.03 -9.26
N ASN A 112 12.50 -6.89 -10.33
CA ASN A 112 13.00 -6.59 -11.68
C ASN A 112 13.45 -5.13 -11.88
N LEU A 113 13.39 -4.30 -10.83
CA LEU A 113 13.85 -2.91 -10.89
C LEU A 113 15.38 -2.78 -10.88
N SER A 114 16.08 -3.83 -10.45
CA SER A 114 17.54 -3.94 -10.51
C SER A 114 18.09 -4.15 -11.94
N GLU A 115 17.23 -4.50 -12.91
CA GLU A 115 17.63 -4.80 -14.29
C GLU A 115 17.35 -3.67 -15.30
N ILE A 116 16.71 -2.56 -14.88
CA ILE A 116 16.41 -1.43 -15.76
C ILE A 116 17.67 -0.57 -15.95
N LYS A 117 18.47 -0.91 -16.96
CA LYS A 117 19.74 -0.23 -17.30
C LYS A 117 19.56 1.00 -18.20
N SER A 118 18.35 1.29 -18.72
CA SER A 118 18.16 2.36 -19.72
C SER A 118 16.83 3.14 -19.61
N GLU A 119 16.85 4.42 -19.99
CA GLU A 119 15.68 5.30 -20.17
C GLU A 119 14.62 4.78 -21.16
N ALA A 120 14.98 3.87 -22.07
CA ALA A 120 14.06 3.37 -23.10
C ALA A 120 13.11 2.28 -22.56
N ASP A 121 13.57 1.48 -21.59
CA ASP A 121 12.78 0.41 -20.97
C ASP A 121 11.76 0.94 -19.96
N LYS A 122 11.96 2.19 -19.52
CA LYS A 122 11.10 2.93 -18.60
C LYS A 122 9.69 3.22 -19.14
N SER A 123 9.42 3.12 -20.44
CA SER A 123 8.09 3.46 -21.00
C SER A 123 7.16 2.25 -21.22
N LYS A 124 7.67 1.02 -21.11
CA LYS A 124 6.93 -0.19 -21.51
C LYS A 124 6.07 -0.83 -20.42
N ASN A 125 6.34 -0.55 -19.15
CA ASN A 125 5.59 -1.11 -18.04
C ASN A 125 4.75 -0.01 -17.36
N ASN A 126 3.44 -0.03 -17.57
CA ASN A 126 2.43 0.79 -16.86
C ASN A 126 2.33 0.37 -15.38
N ILE A 127 3.43 0.44 -14.64
CA ILE A 127 3.45 0.39 -13.19
C ILE A 127 3.63 1.85 -12.79
N ASP A 128 2.66 2.42 -12.07
CA ASP A 128 2.84 3.70 -11.38
C ASP A 128 4.16 3.59 -10.63
N ARG A 129 5.18 4.32 -11.12
CA ARG A 129 6.56 4.16 -10.67
C ARG A 129 6.61 4.46 -9.18
N ILE A 130 6.72 3.42 -8.36
CA ILE A 130 7.34 3.56 -7.05
C ILE A 130 8.82 3.87 -7.40
N GLU A 131 9.19 5.14 -7.44
CA GLU A 131 10.58 5.53 -7.68
C GLU A 131 11.40 5.26 -6.41
N TYR A 132 12.17 4.18 -6.43
CA TYR A 132 13.17 3.85 -5.42
C TYR A 132 14.38 4.78 -5.59
N GLY A 133 15.06 5.14 -4.50
CA GLY A 133 16.28 5.97 -4.59
C GLY A 133 17.41 5.33 -5.40
N THR A 134 17.43 4.01 -5.50
CA THR A 134 18.54 3.19 -6.05
C THR A 134 18.07 2.03 -6.94
N GLY A 135 16.78 1.68 -6.93
CA GLY A 135 16.22 0.58 -7.73
C GLY A 135 16.37 -0.83 -7.14
N GLN A 136 16.76 -0.99 -5.87
CA GLN A 136 16.83 -2.29 -5.19
C GLN A 136 15.73 -2.42 -4.12
N LEU A 137 15.23 -3.64 -3.90
CA LEU A 137 14.20 -3.92 -2.89
C LEU A 137 14.75 -3.70 -1.46
N GLU A 138 16.05 -3.89 -1.31
CA GLU A 138 16.80 -3.72 -0.06
C GLU A 138 16.83 -2.25 0.42
N ASP A 139 16.59 -1.29 -0.49
CA ASP A 139 16.48 0.14 -0.17
C ASP A 139 15.05 0.59 0.14
N LEU A 140 14.09 -0.33 0.13
CA LEU A 140 12.72 -0.05 0.49
C LEU A 140 12.61 0.13 2.01
N GLU A 141 12.33 1.36 2.43
CA GLU A 141 11.95 1.64 3.82
C GLU A 141 10.60 0.97 4.11
N LEU A 142 10.63 -0.17 4.83
CA LEU A 142 9.42 -0.85 5.26
C LEU A 142 8.83 -0.18 6.50
N TYR A 143 7.52 0.05 6.44
CA TYR A 143 6.75 0.68 7.48
C TYR A 143 5.56 -0.22 7.82
N GLN A 144 5.34 -0.50 9.09
CA GLN A 144 4.12 -1.21 9.51
C GLN A 144 3.05 -0.18 9.90
N LEU A 145 1.79 -0.52 9.64
CA LEU A 145 0.62 0.18 10.16
C LEU A 145 -0.24 -0.80 10.94
N GLY A 146 -0.47 -0.50 12.21
CA GLY A 146 -1.30 -1.28 13.10
C GLY A 146 -1.83 -0.44 14.27
N LEU A 147 -2.84 -0.98 14.95
CA LEU A 147 -3.27 -0.53 16.27
C LEU A 147 -3.13 -1.72 17.23
N ASN A 148 -3.92 -1.74 18.30
CA ASN A 148 -4.03 -2.91 19.17
C ASN A 148 -4.62 -4.09 18.38
N GLY A 149 -4.08 -5.30 18.60
CA GLY A 149 -4.50 -6.52 17.91
C GLY A 149 -3.46 -7.06 16.94
N SER A 150 -3.84 -8.02 16.11
CA SER A 150 -2.94 -8.77 15.24
C SER A 150 -2.71 -8.13 13.87
N VAL A 151 -3.72 -7.49 13.28
CA VAL A 151 -3.65 -7.01 11.89
C VAL A 151 -2.58 -5.92 11.73
N ARG A 152 -1.68 -6.12 10.76
CA ARG A 152 -0.73 -5.12 10.26
C ARG A 152 -0.87 -4.96 8.74
N VAL A 153 -0.82 -3.72 8.28
CA VAL A 153 -0.57 -3.41 6.86
C VAL A 153 0.90 -3.04 6.73
N ILE A 154 1.64 -3.82 5.96
CA ILE A 154 3.05 -3.54 5.73
C ILE A 154 3.17 -2.75 4.43
N CYS A 155 3.83 -1.61 4.52
CA CYS A 155 3.94 -0.63 3.47
C CYS A 155 5.41 -0.43 3.08
N GLY A 156 5.64 -0.18 1.80
CA GLY A 156 6.85 0.50 1.35
C GLY A 156 6.67 2.01 1.44
N LYS A 157 7.67 2.72 1.94
CA LYS A 157 7.65 4.18 2.05
C LYS A 157 8.54 4.84 0.99
N VAL A 158 7.99 5.80 0.25
CA VAL A 158 8.72 6.68 -0.68
C VAL A 158 8.34 8.12 -0.41
N GLY A 159 9.30 8.90 0.10
CA GLY A 159 9.01 10.25 0.62
C GLY A 159 7.94 10.20 1.71
N ASN A 160 6.82 10.91 1.49
CA ASN A 160 5.65 10.93 2.36
C ASN A 160 4.52 10.01 1.89
N THR A 161 4.79 9.12 0.93
CA THR A 161 3.80 8.15 0.45
C THR A 161 4.09 6.75 1.00
N LEU A 162 3.09 6.13 1.59
CA LEU A 162 3.05 4.72 1.97
C LEU A 162 2.27 3.96 0.91
N TYR A 163 2.87 2.88 0.40
CA TYR A 163 2.26 1.93 -0.52
C TYR A 163 2.06 0.62 0.22
N PRO A 164 0.82 0.19 0.51
CA PRO A 164 0.58 -1.15 1.05
C PRO A 164 1.18 -2.20 0.13
N LEU A 165 1.83 -3.19 0.72
CA LEU A 165 2.47 -4.31 0.02
C LEU A 165 1.94 -5.66 0.50
N LEU A 166 1.53 -5.80 1.76
CA LEU A 166 0.86 -7.00 2.23
C LEU A 166 0.05 -6.70 3.49
N ILE A 167 -0.85 -7.63 3.82
CA ILE A 167 -1.51 -7.68 5.11
C ILE A 167 -0.96 -8.86 5.89
N ASP A 168 -0.42 -8.60 7.08
CA ASP A 168 -0.18 -9.62 8.08
C ASP A 168 -1.40 -9.64 9.01
N HIS A 169 -2.26 -10.63 8.82
CA HIS A 169 -3.51 -10.76 9.58
C HIS A 169 -3.27 -11.15 11.04
N HIS A 170 -2.10 -11.75 11.34
CA HIS A 170 -1.86 -12.50 12.57
C HIS A 170 -0.67 -11.99 13.39
N HIS A 171 0.02 -10.94 12.91
CA HIS A 171 1.22 -10.37 13.52
C HIS A 171 2.43 -11.31 13.56
N LEU A 172 2.58 -12.18 12.54
CA LEU A 172 3.63 -13.20 12.44
C LEU A 172 5.01 -12.62 12.14
N GLY A 173 5.09 -11.36 11.71
CA GLY A 173 6.39 -10.69 11.59
C GLY A 173 7.14 -10.61 12.93
N TYR A 174 6.43 -10.49 14.06
CA TYR A 174 7.03 -10.36 15.38
C TYR A 174 6.63 -11.53 16.28
N ASP A 175 7.47 -12.56 16.33
CA ASP A 175 7.24 -13.72 17.18
C ASP A 175 7.23 -13.29 18.65
N SER A 176 6.12 -13.49 19.34
CA SER A 176 6.10 -13.32 20.80
C SER A 176 6.42 -14.65 21.46
N GLN A 177 7.57 -14.73 22.12
CA GLN A 177 7.99 -15.90 22.90
C GLN A 177 7.12 -16.15 24.16
N LYS A 178 6.24 -15.20 24.53
CA LYS A 178 5.51 -15.23 25.80
C LYS A 178 4.08 -15.75 25.70
N TYR A 179 3.56 -16.00 24.50
CA TYR A 179 2.16 -16.36 24.28
C TYR A 179 2.05 -17.52 23.31
N ASN A 180 1.10 -18.43 23.57
CA ASN A 180 0.73 -19.47 22.61
C ASN A 180 0.16 -18.80 21.37
N GLN A 181 0.92 -18.86 20.28
CA GLN A 181 0.47 -18.34 18.99
C GLN A 181 -0.61 -19.26 18.43
N ARG A 182 -1.58 -18.66 17.73
CA ARG A 182 -2.57 -19.42 16.96
C ARG A 182 -1.82 -20.21 15.88
N ASP A 183 -2.15 -21.48 15.71
CA ASP A 183 -1.56 -22.29 14.66
C ASP A 183 -2.16 -21.87 13.30
N THR A 184 -1.35 -21.15 12.51
CA THR A 184 -1.78 -20.59 11.22
C THR A 184 -1.47 -21.53 10.04
N ASN A 185 -0.84 -22.69 10.29
CA ASN A 185 -0.40 -23.62 9.22
C ASN A 185 -1.56 -24.16 8.39
N ASN A 186 -2.74 -24.27 8.99
CA ASN A 186 -3.94 -24.84 8.37
C ASN A 186 -4.86 -23.80 7.72
N PHE A 187 -4.53 -22.51 7.80
CA PHE A 187 -5.38 -21.45 7.23
C PHE A 187 -5.35 -21.45 5.71
N ASP A 188 -6.48 -21.71 5.09
CA ASP A 188 -6.62 -21.99 3.66
C ASP A 188 -7.34 -20.90 2.86
N TYR A 189 -7.95 -19.92 3.53
CA TYR A 189 -8.59 -18.83 2.81
C TYR A 189 -7.58 -17.85 2.23
N CYS A 190 -7.64 -17.70 0.90
CA CYS A 190 -6.82 -16.80 0.12
C CYS A 190 -7.71 -15.84 -0.68
N PRO A 191 -7.72 -14.54 -0.37
CA PRO A 191 -8.60 -13.58 -1.05
C PRO A 191 -8.25 -13.40 -2.54
N ILE A 192 -6.97 -13.46 -2.88
CA ILE A 192 -6.47 -13.45 -4.26
C ILE A 192 -5.31 -14.43 -4.37
N SER A 193 -5.53 -15.56 -5.03
CA SER A 193 -4.49 -16.56 -5.26
C SER A 193 -3.29 -15.98 -6.01
N CYS A 194 -2.08 -16.18 -5.48
CA CYS A 194 -0.87 -16.08 -6.29
C CYS A 194 -0.87 -17.22 -7.30
N GLY A 195 -0.75 -16.91 -8.59
CA GLY A 195 -0.74 -17.89 -9.69
C GLY A 195 0.50 -18.80 -9.74
N LEU A 196 1.11 -19.08 -8.59
CA LEU A 196 2.19 -20.04 -8.44
C LEU A 196 1.77 -21.06 -7.37
N THR A 197 0.71 -21.81 -7.67
CA THR A 197 0.66 -23.21 -7.29
C THR A 197 1.87 -23.88 -7.94
N LYS A 198 2.82 -24.33 -7.11
CA LYS A 198 3.65 -25.47 -7.51
C LYS A 198 2.89 -26.74 -7.20
#